data_AF-A0A946SRD4-F1
#
_entry.id   AF-A0A946SRD4-F1
#
_cell.length_a   1.000
_cell.length_b   1.000
_cell.length_c   1.000
_cell.angle_alpha   90.00
_cell.angle_beta   90.00
_cell.angle_gamma   90.00
#
_symmetry.space_group_name_H-M   'P 1'
#
loop_
_entity.id
_entity.type
_entity.pdbx_description
1 polymer ?
#
loop_
_entity_poly.entity_id
_entity_poly.type
_entity_poly.pdbx_seq_one_letter_code
_entity_poly.pdbx_strand_id
1 'polypeptide(L)'
;MYPAKARLALACGLMIAVGMAARAQLSVGDLRNMSPSVEELNPARMTAFTGLTVIDGDPYWRVDLRPDLSFGRLGIGMKGVLLIGTPENEDGTKLLTEDGEEWDSFGSFLRSVRYVRWAYPRSPFYALYGELFDVNIGHGMLMEGYSNLDRRGARLNVNRRVWGLESVLNNIDNPELFGARAYFRPLRLANIET
;
A
#
# COMPACT_ATOMS: atom_id res chain seq x y z
N MET A 1 -33.95 19.42 -3.98
CA MET A 1 -33.54 18.15 -4.60
C MET A 1 -32.77 18.47 -5.89
N TYR A 2 -31.44 18.57 -5.81
CA TYR A 2 -30.53 18.83 -6.92
C TYR A 2 -29.25 18.00 -6.65
N PRO A 3 -28.70 17.25 -7.62
CA PRO A 3 -27.59 16.34 -7.35
C PRO A 3 -26.26 17.11 -7.30
N ALA A 4 -25.54 16.94 -6.18
CA ALA A 4 -24.23 17.53 -5.95
C ALA A 4 -23.17 16.85 -6.83
N LYS A 5 -22.51 17.65 -7.68
CA LYS A 5 -21.33 17.25 -8.44
C LYS A 5 -20.10 17.53 -7.56
N ALA A 6 -19.48 16.48 -7.01
CA ALA A 6 -18.22 16.62 -6.29
C ALA A 6 -17.13 17.12 -7.26
N ARG A 7 -16.55 18.28 -6.95
CA ARG A 7 -15.40 18.85 -7.67
C ARG A 7 -14.14 18.55 -6.87
N LEU A 8 -13.22 17.83 -7.50
CA LEU A 8 -11.93 17.38 -6.96
C LEU A 8 -11.05 18.58 -6.56
N ALA A 9 -10.79 18.74 -5.26
CA ALA A 9 -9.81 19.71 -4.75
C ALA A 9 -8.45 19.02 -4.57
N LEU A 10 -7.41 19.63 -5.14
CA LEU A 10 -6.04 19.15 -5.17
C LEU A 10 -5.40 19.33 -3.76
N ALA A 11 -5.29 18.26 -2.98
CA ALA A 11 -4.55 18.28 -1.71
C ALA A 11 -3.06 17.99 -1.98
N CYS A 12 -2.24 19.04 -1.92
CA CYS A 12 -0.78 18.93 -1.96
C CYS A 12 -0.30 18.59 -0.56
N GLY A 13 0.04 17.32 -0.31
CA GLY A 13 0.36 16.86 1.03
C GLY A 13 1.84 16.58 1.25
N LEU A 14 2.32 17.01 2.41
CA LEU A 14 3.70 16.86 2.86
C LEU A 14 3.86 15.47 3.50
N MET A 15 4.67 14.62 2.88
CA MET A 15 5.04 13.30 3.40
C MET A 15 6.17 13.46 4.41
N ILE A 16 5.92 13.14 5.69
CA ILE A 16 6.95 13.07 6.73
C ILE A 16 7.13 11.60 7.10
N ALA A 17 8.20 10.97 6.61
CA ALA A 17 8.62 9.64 7.04
C ALA A 17 9.38 9.78 8.36
N VAL A 18 8.77 9.41 9.49
CA VAL A 18 9.48 9.31 10.78
C VAL A 18 10.04 7.90 10.91
N GLY A 19 11.33 7.75 10.61
CA GLY A 19 12.13 6.60 11.01
C GLY A 19 12.95 6.98 12.25
N MET A 20 12.72 6.30 13.38
CA MET A 20 13.53 6.48 14.58
C MET A 20 14.80 5.63 14.48
N ALA A 21 15.80 6.14 13.76
CA ALA A 21 17.24 5.99 14.01
C ALA A 21 18.02 6.61 12.83
N ALA A 22 19.06 7.36 13.18
CA ALA A 22 20.08 7.97 12.32
C ALA A 22 19.67 9.15 11.43
N ARG A 23 20.42 10.25 11.60
CA ARG A 23 20.35 11.50 10.85
C ARG A 23 20.52 11.25 9.35
N ALA A 24 19.53 11.61 8.54
CA ALA A 24 19.73 11.97 7.14
C ALA A 24 18.68 13.02 6.73
N GLN A 25 19.17 14.18 6.31
CA GLN A 25 18.39 15.28 5.77
C GLN A 25 17.86 14.87 4.38
N LEU A 26 16.55 14.64 4.26
CA LEU A 26 15.93 14.07 3.05
C LEU A 26 15.82 15.13 1.94
N SER A 27 16.55 14.93 0.85
CA SER A 27 16.43 15.69 -0.40
C SER A 27 15.45 14.99 -1.34
N VAL A 28 14.52 15.77 -1.91
CA VAL A 28 13.46 15.32 -2.84
C VAL A 28 14.01 14.67 -4.12
N GLY A 29 15.32 14.78 -4.40
CA GLY A 29 15.99 14.14 -5.52
C GLY A 29 16.26 12.63 -5.36
N ASP A 30 16.30 12.09 -4.15
CA ASP A 30 16.75 10.71 -3.89
C ASP A 30 15.64 9.65 -3.97
N LEU A 31 14.38 10.05 -4.15
CA LEU A 31 13.23 9.11 -4.16
C LEU A 31 13.11 8.26 -5.43
N ARG A 32 13.91 8.53 -6.46
CA ARG A 32 13.78 7.89 -7.79
C ARG A 32 14.64 6.64 -7.99
N ASN A 33 15.66 6.43 -7.15
CA ASN A 33 16.66 5.37 -7.36
C ASN A 33 16.79 4.40 -6.18
N MET A 34 15.70 4.12 -5.47
CA MET A 34 15.68 2.99 -4.53
C MET A 34 15.49 1.68 -5.29
N SER A 35 16.57 1.16 -5.87
CA SER A 35 16.70 -0.29 -6.00
C SER A 35 16.50 -0.88 -4.61
N PRO A 36 15.62 -1.87 -4.38
CA PRO A 36 15.51 -2.46 -3.05
C PRO A 36 16.72 -3.38 -2.86
N SER A 37 17.84 -2.75 -2.51
CA SER A 37 19.02 -3.35 -1.94
C SER A 37 18.76 -3.44 -0.45
N VAL A 38 18.29 -4.60 -0.02
CA VAL A 38 18.32 -5.07 1.39
C VAL A 38 18.12 -3.93 2.39
N GLU A 39 16.99 -3.24 2.28
CA GLU A 39 16.59 -2.25 3.28
C GLU A 39 16.35 -3.04 4.57
N GLU A 40 17.28 -2.85 5.50
CA GLU A 40 17.19 -3.09 6.93
C GLU A 40 15.88 -3.74 7.35
N LEU A 41 15.96 -4.97 7.87
CA LEU A 41 14.87 -5.73 8.50
C LEU A 41 14.32 -4.94 9.70
N ASN A 42 13.63 -3.83 9.45
CA ASN A 42 12.83 -3.16 10.43
C ASN A 42 11.47 -3.88 10.43
N PRO A 43 11.16 -4.62 11.50
CA PRO A 43 9.92 -5.38 11.60
C PRO A 43 8.68 -4.48 11.64
N ALA A 44 8.84 -3.16 11.77
CA ALA A 44 7.75 -2.21 11.74
C ALA A 44 8.17 -0.93 11.00
N ARG A 45 7.64 -0.73 9.79
CA ARG A 45 7.70 0.57 9.10
C ARG A 45 6.39 1.30 9.35
N MET A 46 6.43 2.62 9.43
CA MET A 46 5.23 3.44 9.55
C MET A 46 5.34 4.61 8.60
N THR A 47 4.33 4.80 7.76
CA THR A 47 4.21 5.99 6.92
C THR A 47 3.10 6.85 7.48
N ALA A 48 3.41 8.09 7.83
CA ALA A 48 2.42 9.06 8.25
C ALA A 48 2.28 10.15 7.19
N PHE A 49 1.05 10.56 6.92
CA PHE A 49 0.71 11.70 6.09
C PHE A 49 -0.19 12.62 6.88
N THR A 50 -0.01 13.93 6.70
CA THR A 50 -0.90 14.91 7.29
C THR A 50 -1.30 15.95 6.25
N GLY A 51 -2.54 16.41 6.32
CA GLY A 51 -3.06 17.39 5.38
C GLY A 51 -4.31 18.06 5.92
N LEU A 52 -4.78 19.07 5.19
CA LEU A 52 -6.10 19.67 5.43
C LEU A 52 -7.07 19.13 4.40
N THR A 53 -8.28 18.79 4.82
CA THR A 53 -9.37 18.38 3.94
C THR A 53 -10.63 19.15 4.33
N VAL A 54 -11.48 19.50 3.36
CA VAL A 54 -12.74 20.19 3.62
C VAL A 54 -13.86 19.21 3.31
N ILE A 55 -14.70 18.94 4.30
CA ILE A 55 -15.85 18.03 4.19
C ILE A 55 -17.07 18.86 4.56
N ASP A 56 -18.06 18.91 3.66
CA ASP A 56 -19.31 19.67 3.84
C ASP A 56 -19.15 21.16 4.19
N GLY A 57 -18.02 21.77 3.79
CA GLY A 57 -17.72 23.19 4.03
C GLY A 57 -16.84 23.45 5.25
N ASP A 58 -16.67 22.45 6.12
CA ASP A 58 -15.88 22.56 7.35
C ASP A 58 -14.43 22.05 7.12
N PRO A 59 -13.41 22.78 7.61
CA PRO A 59 -12.03 22.34 7.52
C PRO A 59 -11.69 21.29 8.59
N TYR A 60 -11.11 20.19 8.15
CA TYR A 60 -10.60 19.11 8.99
C TYR A 60 -9.10 18.96 8.79
N TRP A 61 -8.39 18.79 9.90
CA TRP A 61 -7.02 18.31 9.89
C TRP A 61 -6.99 16.79 9.79
N ARG A 62 -6.39 16.28 8.73
CA ARG A 62 -6.28 14.85 8.43
C ARG A 62 -4.90 14.35 8.80
N VAL A 63 -4.87 13.20 9.48
CA VAL A 63 -3.67 12.44 9.80
C VAL A 63 -3.89 10.99 9.34
N ASP A 64 -3.20 10.58 8.28
CA ASP A 64 -3.20 9.20 7.81
C ASP A 64 -1.96 8.47 8.36
N LEU A 65 -2.18 7.39 9.11
CA LEU A 65 -1.14 6.50 9.61
C LEU A 65 -1.22 5.17 8.88
N ARG A 66 -0.09 4.71 8.33
CA ARG A 66 0.02 3.46 7.59
C ARG A 66 1.17 2.61 8.18
N PRO A 67 0.92 1.88 9.26
CA PRO A 67 1.90 0.93 9.76
C PRO A 67 1.99 -0.30 8.83
N ASP A 68 3.20 -0.79 8.65
CA ASP A 68 3.59 -1.97 7.88
C ASP A 68 4.45 -2.85 8.79
N LEU A 69 3.84 -3.91 9.30
CA LEU A 69 4.46 -4.86 10.21
C LEU A 69 4.97 -6.05 9.41
N SER A 70 6.25 -6.38 9.55
CA SER A 70 6.89 -7.50 8.89
C SER A 70 7.50 -8.46 9.91
N PHE A 71 6.86 -9.62 10.09
CA PHE A 71 7.28 -10.71 10.94
C PHE A 71 7.95 -11.80 10.10
N GLY A 72 9.24 -11.59 9.79
CA GLY A 72 10.04 -12.50 8.97
C GLY A 72 9.53 -12.61 7.54
N ARG A 73 8.75 -13.67 7.24
CA ARG A 73 8.09 -13.83 5.93
C ARG A 73 6.69 -13.23 5.91
N LEU A 74 6.00 -13.12 7.02
CA LEU A 74 4.65 -12.57 7.04
C LEU A 74 4.73 -11.03 7.10
N GLY A 75 4.00 -10.34 6.24
CA GLY A 75 3.84 -8.89 6.28
C GLY A 75 2.36 -8.51 6.39
N ILE A 76 2.03 -7.53 7.22
CA ILE A 76 0.69 -7.02 7.42
C ILE A 76 0.74 -5.50 7.31
N GLY A 77 0.06 -4.96 6.31
CA GLY A 77 -0.12 -3.53 6.14
C GLY A 77 -1.45 -3.09 6.72
N MET A 78 -1.43 -2.02 7.50
CA MET A 78 -2.63 -1.41 8.08
C MET A 78 -2.72 0.06 7.68
N LYS A 79 -3.92 0.64 7.83
CA LYS A 79 -4.15 2.08 7.69
C LYS A 79 -5.19 2.53 8.69
N GLY A 80 -4.84 3.58 9.42
CA GLY A 80 -5.73 4.38 10.23
C GLY A 80 -5.77 5.79 9.66
N VAL A 81 -6.95 6.36 9.58
CA VAL A 81 -7.14 7.78 9.23
C VAL A 81 -7.80 8.43 10.42
N LEU A 82 -7.26 9.57 10.83
CA LEU A 82 -7.81 10.41 11.88
C LEU A 82 -8.15 11.77 11.27
N LEU A 83 -9.40 12.17 11.42
CA LEU A 83 -9.87 13.51 11.08
C LEU A 83 -10.11 14.26 12.37
N ILE A 84 -9.55 15.46 12.48
CA ILE A 84 -9.65 16.33 13.66
C ILE A 84 -10.23 17.66 13.16
N GLY A 85 -11.44 17.99 13.60
CA GLY A 85 -12.10 19.24 13.26
C GLY A 85 -13.22 19.55 14.25
N THR A 86 -13.63 20.82 14.27
CA THR A 86 -14.78 21.30 15.01
C THR A 86 -15.82 21.74 13.97
N PRO A 87 -16.79 20.89 13.60
CA PRO A 87 -17.85 21.28 12.67
C PRO A 87 -18.66 22.44 13.25
N GLU A 88 -19.14 23.34 12.39
CA GLU A 88 -19.82 24.57 12.80
C GLU A 88 -21.15 24.31 13.57
N ASN A 89 -21.65 23.07 13.54
CA ASN A 89 -22.96 22.68 14.08
C ASN A 89 -22.94 21.73 15.29
N GLU A 90 -21.79 21.28 15.79
CA GLU A 90 -21.73 20.39 16.97
C GLU A 90 -20.51 20.65 17.87
N ASP A 91 -20.74 20.71 19.19
CA ASP A 91 -19.69 20.91 20.20
C ASP A 91 -18.82 19.66 20.33
N GLY A 92 -17.63 19.65 19.69
CA GLY A 92 -16.57 18.70 20.03
C GLY A 92 -15.63 18.33 18.89
N THR A 93 -14.39 18.00 19.27
CA THR A 93 -13.42 17.35 18.37
C THR A 93 -13.87 15.92 18.10
N LYS A 94 -14.38 15.63 16.89
CA LYS A 94 -14.72 14.25 16.50
C LYS A 94 -13.49 13.50 16.04
N LEU A 95 -13.34 12.24 16.47
CA LEU A 95 -12.35 11.29 15.95
C LEU A 95 -13.08 10.33 15.00
N LEU A 96 -13.08 10.66 13.72
CA LEU A 96 -13.76 9.86 12.71
C LEU A 96 -12.79 8.86 12.06
N THR A 97 -13.29 7.67 11.73
CA THR A 97 -12.59 6.68 10.89
C THR A 97 -12.58 7.15 9.42
N GLU A 98 -11.87 6.45 8.52
CA GLU A 98 -11.82 6.78 7.07
C GLU A 98 -13.21 7.03 6.44
N ASP A 99 -14.25 6.37 6.95
CA ASP A 99 -15.63 6.46 6.43
C ASP A 99 -16.52 7.46 7.20
N GLY A 100 -16.01 8.19 8.19
CA GLY A 100 -16.81 9.13 8.99
C GLY A 100 -17.52 8.53 10.21
N GLU A 101 -17.28 7.25 10.52
CA GLU A 101 -17.87 6.54 11.68
C GLU A 101 -16.95 6.55 12.90
N GLU A 102 -17.51 6.41 14.11
CA GLU A 102 -16.76 6.27 15.35
C GLU A 102 -16.04 4.91 15.44
N TRP A 103 -14.87 4.91 16.09
CA TRP A 103 -14.04 3.72 16.30
C TRP A 103 -14.65 2.77 17.35
N ASP A 104 -15.69 2.00 16.99
CA ASP A 104 -16.43 1.20 17.98
C ASP A 104 -16.51 -0.33 17.70
N SER A 105 -15.75 -0.88 16.73
CA SER A 105 -15.80 -2.34 16.51
C SER A 105 -14.52 -3.02 16.00
N PHE A 106 -14.41 -4.32 16.31
CA PHE A 106 -13.43 -5.25 15.71
C PHE A 106 -13.57 -5.36 14.18
N GLY A 107 -14.75 -5.05 13.64
CA GLY A 107 -14.99 -4.95 12.20
C GLY A 107 -14.26 -3.75 11.56
N SER A 108 -14.19 -2.62 12.26
CA SER A 108 -13.45 -1.43 11.83
C SER A 108 -11.95 -1.73 11.76
N PHE A 109 -11.42 -2.53 12.71
CA PHE A 109 -10.04 -3.00 12.71
C PHE A 109 -9.71 -3.92 11.52
N LEU A 110 -10.61 -4.85 11.16
CA LEU A 110 -10.42 -5.71 9.98
C LEU A 110 -10.48 -4.92 8.67
N ARG A 111 -11.29 -3.85 8.59
CA ARG A 111 -11.31 -2.94 7.45
C ARG A 111 -10.00 -2.15 7.33
N SER A 112 -9.38 -1.78 8.45
CA SER A 112 -8.07 -1.12 8.49
C SER A 112 -6.91 -1.96 7.96
N VAL A 113 -7.07 -3.28 7.85
CA VAL A 113 -6.05 -4.16 7.24
C VAL A 113 -6.05 -3.93 5.73
N ARG A 114 -4.97 -3.31 5.23
CA ARG A 114 -4.77 -3.05 3.79
C ARG A 114 -4.38 -4.29 3.04
N TYR A 115 -3.37 -5.00 3.54
CA TYR A 115 -2.85 -6.17 2.87
C TYR A 115 -2.24 -7.17 3.86
N VAL A 116 -2.26 -8.44 3.46
CA VAL A 116 -1.48 -9.52 4.08
C VAL A 116 -0.58 -10.11 3.02
N ARG A 117 0.71 -10.22 3.35
CA ARG A 117 1.78 -10.63 2.43
C ARG A 117 2.53 -11.81 3.01
N TRP A 118 2.88 -12.75 2.15
CA TRP A 118 3.80 -13.83 2.43
C TRP A 118 5.07 -13.68 1.58
N ALA A 119 6.19 -13.59 2.26
CA ALA A 119 7.55 -13.37 1.76
C ALA A 119 7.70 -12.07 0.94
N TYR A 120 8.80 -11.97 0.19
CA TYR A 120 9.11 -10.83 -0.66
C TYR A 120 8.95 -11.19 -2.14
N PRO A 121 8.72 -10.22 -3.05
CA PRO A 121 8.46 -10.51 -4.47
C PRO A 121 9.51 -11.37 -5.18
N ARG A 122 10.77 -11.36 -4.72
CA ARG A 122 11.88 -12.18 -5.26
C ARG A 122 12.02 -13.55 -4.60
N SER A 123 11.31 -13.81 -3.49
CA SER A 123 11.37 -15.09 -2.77
C SER A 123 10.86 -16.26 -3.63
N PRO A 124 11.26 -17.51 -3.33
CA PRO A 124 10.85 -18.66 -4.14
C PRO A 124 9.34 -18.87 -4.25
N PHE A 125 8.62 -18.44 -3.22
CA PHE A 125 7.18 -18.36 -3.18
C PHE A 125 6.79 -17.06 -2.49
N TYR A 126 5.94 -16.30 -3.15
CA TYR A 126 5.41 -15.02 -2.70
C TYR A 126 3.91 -14.99 -2.95
N ALA A 127 3.17 -14.55 -1.94
CA ALA A 127 1.73 -14.33 -2.05
C ALA A 127 1.38 -13.00 -1.41
N LEU A 128 0.38 -12.30 -1.93
CA LEU A 128 -0.17 -11.11 -1.31
C LEU A 128 -1.67 -11.07 -1.57
N TYR A 129 -2.44 -10.74 -0.55
CA TYR A 129 -3.88 -10.53 -0.59
C TYR A 129 -4.21 -9.14 -0.01
N GLY A 130 -5.06 -8.38 -0.70
CA GLY A 130 -5.46 -7.03 -0.31
C GLY A 130 -5.00 -5.97 -1.31
N GLU A 131 -4.53 -4.84 -0.79
CA GLU A 131 -4.05 -3.72 -1.60
C GLU A 131 -2.71 -4.07 -2.28
N LEU A 132 -2.71 -3.96 -3.59
CA LEU A 132 -1.58 -4.02 -4.49
C LEU A 132 -1.09 -2.58 -4.71
N PHE A 133 0.20 -2.37 -4.43
CA PHE A 133 0.87 -1.10 -4.65
C PHE A 133 2.09 -1.32 -5.53
N ASP A 134 2.22 -0.53 -6.59
CA ASP A 134 3.35 -0.54 -7.53
C ASP A 134 3.71 -1.95 -8.04
N VAL A 135 2.71 -2.67 -8.54
CA VAL A 135 2.87 -4.04 -9.01
C VAL A 135 3.35 -4.07 -10.46
N ASN A 136 4.48 -4.75 -10.62
CA ASN A 136 5.09 -5.01 -11.92
C ASN A 136 5.05 -6.52 -12.25
N ILE A 137 4.63 -6.85 -13.48
CA ILE A 137 4.74 -8.18 -14.09
C ILE A 137 5.64 -8.05 -15.30
N GLY A 138 6.44 -9.08 -15.59
CA GLY A 138 7.22 -9.02 -16.84
C GLY A 138 8.52 -8.23 -16.71
N HIS A 139 8.89 -7.79 -15.51
CA HIS A 139 9.83 -6.66 -15.29
C HIS A 139 9.30 -5.35 -15.89
N GLY A 140 7.98 -5.15 -15.93
CA GLY A 140 7.34 -3.96 -16.49
C GLY A 140 6.81 -4.14 -17.92
N MET A 141 7.29 -5.13 -18.67
CA MET A 141 6.88 -5.34 -20.06
C MET A 141 5.40 -5.73 -20.25
N LEU A 142 4.80 -6.39 -19.25
CA LEU A 142 3.39 -6.79 -19.32
C LEU A 142 2.50 -5.85 -18.51
N MET A 143 2.97 -5.43 -17.35
CA MET A 143 2.27 -4.49 -16.49
C MET A 143 3.30 -3.78 -15.62
N GLU A 144 3.18 -2.47 -15.51
CA GLU A 144 4.06 -1.62 -14.71
C GLU A 144 3.23 -0.63 -13.90
N GLY A 145 3.64 -0.38 -12.66
CA GLY A 145 3.06 0.66 -11.80
C GLY A 145 1.62 0.39 -11.33
N TYR A 146 1.13 -0.84 -11.46
CA TYR A 146 -0.27 -1.11 -11.15
C TYR A 146 -0.54 -1.03 -9.66
N SER A 147 -1.54 -0.23 -9.29
CA SER A 147 -2.01 -0.13 -7.91
C SER A 147 -3.53 -0.19 -7.88
N ASN A 148 -4.08 -0.92 -6.91
CA ASN A 148 -5.53 -0.99 -6.68
C ASN A 148 -5.83 -0.44 -5.28
N LEU A 149 -5.87 0.89 -5.18
CA LEU A 149 -6.27 1.53 -3.94
C LEU A 149 -7.69 1.07 -3.59
N ASP A 150 -7.87 0.60 -2.35
CA ASP A 150 -9.16 0.21 -1.77
C ASP A 150 -9.88 -0.97 -2.45
N ARG A 151 -9.14 -1.87 -3.11
CA ARG A 151 -9.68 -3.13 -3.64
C ARG A 151 -8.94 -4.34 -3.05
N ARG A 152 -9.62 -5.49 -3.01
CA ARG A 152 -9.06 -6.76 -2.52
C ARG A 152 -8.46 -7.56 -3.67
N GLY A 153 -7.26 -7.17 -4.07
CA GLY A 153 -6.49 -7.87 -5.09
C GLY A 153 -5.77 -9.09 -4.54
N ALA A 154 -5.22 -9.89 -5.45
CA ALA A 154 -4.30 -10.97 -5.11
C ALA A 154 -3.12 -11.01 -6.06
N ARG A 155 -1.97 -11.43 -5.53
CA ARG A 155 -0.76 -11.65 -6.29
C ARG A 155 -0.09 -12.93 -5.83
N LEU A 156 0.29 -13.77 -6.78
CA LEU A 156 1.04 -15.00 -6.51
C LEU A 156 2.25 -15.05 -7.43
N ASN A 157 3.43 -15.19 -6.86
CA ASN A 157 4.66 -15.43 -7.61
C ASN A 157 5.35 -16.70 -7.12
N VAL A 158 5.78 -17.54 -8.05
CA VAL A 158 6.64 -18.69 -7.84
C VAL A 158 7.92 -18.46 -8.62
N ASN A 159 9.06 -18.41 -7.95
CA ASN A 159 10.36 -18.20 -8.57
C ASN A 159 11.27 -19.39 -8.25
N ARG A 160 11.36 -20.36 -9.17
CA ARG A 160 12.30 -21.47 -9.06
C ARG A 160 13.55 -21.17 -9.88
N ARG A 161 14.57 -22.00 -9.69
CA ARG A 161 15.85 -21.86 -10.39
C ARG A 161 15.67 -21.85 -11.91
N VAL A 162 14.87 -22.78 -12.43
CA VAL A 162 14.74 -23.06 -13.87
C VAL A 162 13.43 -22.55 -14.45
N TRP A 163 12.39 -22.34 -13.64
CA TRP A 163 11.10 -21.87 -14.11
C TRP A 163 10.47 -20.93 -13.09
N GLY A 164 9.47 -20.18 -13.49
CA GLY A 164 8.66 -19.41 -12.55
C GLY A 164 7.34 -18.96 -13.15
N LEU A 165 6.52 -18.44 -12.26
CA LEU A 165 5.18 -17.96 -12.53
C LEU A 165 4.96 -16.66 -11.76
N GLU A 166 4.35 -15.69 -12.39
CA GLU A 166 3.86 -14.45 -11.78
C GLU A 166 2.40 -14.30 -12.15
N SER A 167 1.57 -13.90 -11.21
CA SER A 167 0.15 -13.67 -11.46
C SER A 167 -0.38 -12.55 -10.57
N VAL A 168 -1.34 -11.81 -11.09
CA VAL A 168 -2.03 -10.73 -10.40
C VAL A 168 -3.52 -10.74 -10.76
N LEU A 169 -4.34 -10.40 -9.79
CA LEU A 169 -5.76 -10.16 -9.88
C LEU A 169 -6.05 -8.83 -9.19
N ASN A 170 -6.72 -7.90 -9.87
CA ASN A 170 -7.04 -6.61 -9.29
C ASN A 170 -8.11 -6.67 -8.19
N ASN A 171 -9.02 -7.61 -8.29
CA ASN A 171 -10.06 -7.82 -7.31
C ASN A 171 -10.47 -9.29 -7.37
N ILE A 172 -10.56 -9.97 -6.23
CA ILE A 172 -10.97 -11.37 -6.16
C ILE A 172 -12.47 -11.52 -6.36
N ASP A 173 -13.27 -10.59 -5.83
CA ASP A 173 -14.74 -10.70 -5.89
C ASP A 173 -15.27 -10.43 -7.30
N ASN A 174 -14.70 -9.42 -7.97
CA ASN A 174 -15.05 -9.04 -9.34
C ASN A 174 -13.79 -8.73 -10.15
N PRO A 175 -13.13 -9.75 -10.73
CA PRO A 175 -11.88 -9.58 -11.47
C PRO A 175 -12.14 -8.86 -12.80
N GLU A 176 -11.71 -7.61 -12.89
CA GLU A 176 -11.76 -6.81 -14.15
C GLU A 176 -10.41 -6.84 -14.87
N LEU A 177 -9.32 -6.93 -14.11
CA LEU A 177 -7.95 -6.96 -14.61
C LEU A 177 -7.22 -8.12 -13.97
N PHE A 178 -6.70 -8.99 -14.82
CA PHE A 178 -5.83 -10.08 -14.42
C PHE A 178 -4.62 -10.14 -15.35
N GLY A 179 -3.51 -10.62 -14.81
CA GLY A 179 -2.28 -10.83 -15.57
C GLY A 179 -1.57 -12.06 -15.06
N ALA A 180 -1.02 -12.86 -15.96
CA ALA A 180 -0.20 -14.01 -15.61
C ALA A 180 0.98 -14.14 -16.58
N ARG A 181 2.11 -14.58 -16.06
CA ARG A 181 3.34 -14.83 -16.81
C ARG A 181 3.99 -16.10 -16.30
N ALA A 182 4.19 -17.08 -17.17
CA ALA A 182 5.11 -18.19 -16.94
C ALA A 182 6.42 -17.92 -17.67
N TYR A 183 7.55 -18.34 -17.10
CA TYR A 183 8.85 -18.23 -17.75
C TYR A 183 9.73 -19.44 -17.46
N PHE A 184 10.65 -19.71 -18.38
CA PHE A 184 11.62 -20.80 -18.31
C PHE A 184 13.03 -20.24 -18.53
N ARG A 185 13.99 -20.66 -17.70
CA ARG A 185 15.38 -20.21 -17.66
C ARG A 185 16.31 -21.42 -17.85
N PRO A 186 16.44 -21.94 -19.08
CA PRO A 186 17.21 -23.16 -19.35
C PRO A 186 18.70 -23.01 -19.03
N LEU A 187 19.26 -21.82 -19.20
CA LEU A 187 20.69 -21.56 -18.98
C LEU A 187 21.14 -21.84 -17.53
N ARG A 188 20.21 -21.77 -16.56
CA ARG A 188 20.49 -22.11 -15.16
C ARG A 188 20.58 -23.61 -14.90
N LEU A 189 20.17 -24.49 -15.84
CA LEU A 189 20.37 -25.94 -15.70
C LEU A 189 21.84 -26.32 -15.78
N ALA A 190 22.62 -25.61 -16.59
CA ALA A 190 23.97 -25.98 -16.98
C ALA A 190 25.07 -25.60 -15.97
N ASN A 191 24.74 -25.02 -14.79
CA ASN A 191 25.73 -24.54 -13.80
C ASN A 191 26.82 -23.62 -14.40
N ILE A 192 26.52 -22.93 -15.48
CA ILE A 192 27.36 -21.86 -16.00
C ILE A 192 27.05 -20.64 -15.12
N GLU A 193 27.73 -20.54 -13.99
CA GLU A 193 27.75 -19.34 -13.17
C GLU A 193 28.46 -18.24 -13.98
N THR A 194 27.68 -17.33 -14.55
CA THR A 194 28.15 -16.01 -15.01
C THR A 194 28.06 -15.02 -13.86
#